data_AF-A0A1N6KXK3-F1
#
_entry.id   AF-A0A1N6KXK3-F1
#
_cell.length_a   1.000
_cell.length_b   1.000
_cell.length_c   1.000
_cell.angle_alpha   90.00
_cell.angle_beta   90.00
_cell.angle_gamma   90.00
#
_symmetry.space_group_name_H-M   'P 1'
#
loop_
_entity.id
_entity.type
_entity.pdbx_description
1 polymer ?
#
loop_
_entity_poly.entity_id
_entity_poly.type
_entity_poly.pdbx_seq_one_letter_code
_entity_poly.pdbx_strand_id
1 'polypeptide(L)'
;MRRSGTESKSRSRREACSRGLFPFLVAILAGMGLSGWLTVGSLVRADLVYFANGAEAQVPVTTEGASVRVDLPGRSFEFLKEDFRAIVPGHWPEREWKAREAVALTGGAEARSAAAWWALENGLTPQAESMLKAAHEADPTHQPTARMVAVLASLAKPCPDPDLEPLLRALGGASEVVRGPHVVLIHQHTAEEAAERVDLLERVVTTYYLLFAAQDIDLAVPAHRLASAYFLEHKDYLEYLRTEHLEAFRSTRGYYHPTLNAVLAYDARSSGALKQSWEPLAARQRELAIWKTTLERLPNDRRLVIQLRGEFSRTMSRGQARKYLEGLERDLRRRQLLLELDRRSIDLGTAAHEMVHQLVASSRLAPHHDDFPLWLHEGFAAQFEVIRGGRWAGVGRAHDLRLPDWRAIPRRTSLPLLIEDQGFGRGYQRDSYAQAWALVFFLRKERPQQFLTFLDLLRAPDTTEAPRSKQRSAAAFRQAFGANLEDLQTDWQRYVDSLKTPLEESRKPGVR
;
A
#
# COMPACT_ATOMS: atom_id res chain seq x y z
N MET A 1 -31.07 45.25 58.84
CA MET A 1 -31.91 46.46 58.70
C MET A 1 -32.17 46.68 57.21
N ARG A 2 -33.43 46.93 56.80
CA ARG A 2 -34.07 46.86 55.45
C ARG A 2 -34.55 45.44 55.06
N ARG A 3 -35.78 45.07 55.47
CA ARG A 3 -37.12 45.27 54.85
C ARG A 3 -37.32 44.37 53.61
N SER A 4 -38.06 43.25 53.59
CA SER A 4 -39.45 42.89 53.97
C SER A 4 -40.55 43.26 52.96
N GLY A 5 -41.28 42.24 52.48
CA GLY A 5 -42.67 42.26 51.99
C GLY A 5 -42.83 41.89 50.51
N THR A 6 -43.82 41.11 50.06
CA THR A 6 -45.00 40.46 50.68
C THR A 6 -45.71 39.57 49.63
N GLU A 7 -46.23 38.41 50.09
CA GLU A 7 -47.47 37.66 49.73
C GLU A 7 -48.04 37.67 48.28
N SER A 8 -48.54 36.56 47.70
CA SER A 8 -49.80 35.91 48.11
C SER A 8 -50.12 34.59 47.37
N LYS A 9 -50.30 33.52 48.16
CA LYS A 9 -51.39 32.48 48.22
C LYS A 9 -52.10 31.97 46.94
N SER A 10 -51.99 30.65 46.70
CA SER A 10 -53.03 29.60 46.90
C SER A 10 -53.64 29.11 45.56
N ARG A 11 -54.13 27.89 45.34
CA ARG A 11 -54.80 26.90 46.21
C ARG A 11 -54.87 25.57 45.44
N SER A 12 -54.81 24.44 46.15
CA SER A 12 -55.09 23.09 45.64
C SER A 12 -56.59 22.77 45.68
N ARG A 13 -57.04 21.83 44.83
CA ARG A 13 -57.93 20.66 45.10
C ARG A 13 -58.58 20.16 43.80
N ARG A 14 -58.44 18.84 43.52
CA ARG A 14 -59.50 17.77 43.47
C ARG A 14 -60.44 17.94 42.27
N GLU A 15 -60.78 16.94 41.45
CA GLU A 15 -61.40 15.63 41.73
C GLU A 15 -61.50 14.88 40.37
N ALA A 16 -61.19 13.58 40.29
CA ALA A 16 -62.15 12.45 40.17
C ALA A 16 -62.58 12.02 38.73
N CYS A 17 -62.13 10.79 38.40
CA CYS A 17 -62.91 9.63 37.96
C CYS A 17 -63.76 9.63 36.65
N SER A 18 -63.32 8.80 35.70
CA SER A 18 -64.04 7.59 35.19
C SER A 18 -64.32 7.50 33.67
N ARG A 19 -64.34 6.23 33.21
CA ARG A 19 -64.80 5.63 31.92
C ARG A 19 -63.67 5.44 30.87
N GLY A 20 -63.41 4.25 30.30
CA GLY A 20 -64.00 2.91 30.40
C GLY A 20 -63.82 2.12 29.08
N LEU A 21 -63.14 0.96 29.16
CA LEU A 21 -63.32 -0.33 28.41
C LEU A 21 -63.09 -0.45 26.88
N PHE A 22 -62.03 -1.21 26.51
CA PHE A 22 -61.91 -2.44 25.65
C PHE A 22 -62.77 -2.62 24.36
N PRO A 23 -62.43 -3.56 23.43
CA PRO A 23 -61.23 -3.74 22.56
C PRO A 23 -61.65 -4.06 21.10
N PHE A 24 -60.73 -4.38 20.17
CA PHE A 24 -61.03 -5.39 19.13
C PHE A 24 -59.76 -5.98 18.50
N LEU A 25 -59.81 -7.30 18.32
CA LEU A 25 -58.86 -8.18 17.66
C LEU A 25 -59.60 -8.77 16.46
N VAL A 26 -58.97 -8.79 15.27
CA VAL A 26 -59.45 -9.60 14.14
C VAL A 26 -58.26 -10.28 13.48
N ALA A 27 -58.33 -11.61 13.42
CA ALA A 27 -57.53 -12.48 12.57
C ALA A 27 -58.51 -13.44 11.89
N ILE A 28 -58.42 -13.69 10.57
CA ILE A 28 -58.85 -14.93 9.90
C ILE A 28 -58.13 -15.11 8.53
N LEU A 29 -57.42 -16.24 8.43
CA LEU A 29 -57.19 -17.24 7.35
C LEU A 29 -56.51 -16.94 5.98
N ALA A 30 -55.38 -17.63 5.81
CA ALA A 30 -55.03 -18.64 4.78
C ALA A 30 -55.07 -18.28 3.28
N GLY A 31 -53.86 -18.24 2.70
CA GLY A 31 -53.61 -18.46 1.27
C GLY A 31 -52.21 -19.01 1.07
N MET A 32 -52.11 -20.27 0.65
CA MET A 32 -50.88 -20.95 0.24
C MET A 32 -50.19 -20.17 -0.89
N GLY A 33 -48.90 -19.93 -0.76
CA GLY A 33 -48.05 -19.34 -1.79
C GLY A 33 -46.61 -19.62 -1.46
N LEU A 34 -46.17 -20.86 -1.71
CA LEU A 34 -44.80 -21.28 -1.46
C LEU A 34 -43.96 -21.00 -2.71
N SER A 35 -43.04 -20.04 -2.60
CA SER A 35 -42.05 -19.70 -3.63
C SER A 35 -40.93 -18.84 -3.05
N GLY A 36 -39.78 -19.48 -2.81
CA GLY A 36 -38.48 -18.87 -3.04
C GLY A 36 -37.87 -18.03 -1.93
N TRP A 37 -37.51 -18.65 -0.81
CA TRP A 37 -36.33 -18.19 -0.07
C TRP A 37 -35.12 -18.48 -0.95
N LEU A 38 -34.71 -17.48 -1.76
CA LEU A 38 -33.38 -17.47 -2.35
C LEU A 38 -32.39 -17.39 -1.19
N THR A 39 -31.73 -18.50 -0.93
CA THR A 39 -30.52 -18.56 -0.13
C THR A 39 -29.55 -17.52 -0.68
N VAL A 40 -29.37 -16.41 0.04
CA VAL A 40 -28.23 -15.51 -0.17
C VAL A 40 -27.00 -16.36 0.12
N GLY A 41 -26.36 -16.85 -0.94
CA GLY A 41 -25.11 -17.59 -0.84
C GLY A 41 -24.13 -16.73 -0.04
N SER A 42 -23.56 -17.31 1.01
CA SER A 42 -22.51 -16.66 1.77
C SER A 42 -21.39 -16.27 0.81
N LEU A 43 -21.23 -14.98 0.56
CA LEU A 43 -20.05 -14.40 -0.07
C LEU A 43 -18.87 -14.71 0.84
N VAL A 44 -18.22 -15.85 0.63
CA VAL A 44 -16.94 -16.16 1.27
C VAL A 44 -15.92 -15.29 0.55
N ARG A 45 -15.75 -14.07 1.06
CA ARG A 45 -14.60 -13.27 0.71
C ARG A 45 -13.39 -13.91 1.36
N ALA A 46 -12.38 -14.23 0.58
CA ALA A 46 -11.11 -14.81 1.00
C ALA A 46 -9.96 -14.01 0.39
N ASP A 47 -8.77 -14.08 0.98
CA ASP A 47 -7.67 -13.17 0.60
C ASP A 47 -6.40 -13.88 0.16
N LEU A 48 -6.31 -15.20 0.36
CA LEU A 48 -5.15 -15.98 -0.01
C LEU A 48 -5.59 -17.09 -0.94
N VAL A 49 -5.03 -17.06 -2.14
CA VAL A 49 -5.31 -18.05 -3.17
C VAL A 49 -4.08 -18.90 -3.42
N TYR A 50 -4.29 -20.20 -3.53
CA TYR A 50 -3.29 -21.17 -3.94
C TYR A 50 -3.80 -21.81 -5.24
N PHE A 51 -3.17 -21.50 -6.36
CA PHE A 51 -3.63 -22.00 -7.65
C PHE A 51 -3.25 -23.49 -7.81
N ALA A 52 -4.13 -24.26 -8.45
CA ALA A 52 -3.91 -25.70 -8.68
C ALA A 52 -2.65 -25.97 -9.51
N ASN A 53 -2.33 -25.09 -10.46
CA ASN A 53 -1.14 -25.18 -11.30
C ASN A 53 0.11 -24.52 -10.67
N GLY A 54 0.11 -24.27 -9.35
CA GLY A 54 1.19 -23.60 -8.62
C GLY A 54 1.05 -22.08 -8.56
N ALA A 55 1.92 -21.44 -7.76
CA ALA A 55 1.83 -20.04 -7.33
C ALA A 55 0.71 -19.76 -6.31
N GLU A 56 0.91 -18.68 -5.59
CA GLU A 56 0.02 -18.19 -4.54
C GLU A 56 0.00 -16.67 -4.60
N ALA A 57 -1.11 -16.08 -4.18
CA ALA A 57 -1.26 -14.63 -4.15
C ALA A 57 -2.16 -14.20 -3.00
N GLN A 58 -1.90 -13.00 -2.49
CA GLN A 58 -2.81 -12.31 -1.59
C GLN A 58 -3.68 -11.35 -2.40
N VAL A 59 -4.95 -11.70 -2.63
CA VAL A 59 -5.88 -10.95 -3.48
C VAL A 59 -7.30 -11.06 -2.95
N PRO A 60 -8.13 -10.00 -3.09
CA PRO A 60 -9.52 -10.08 -2.66
C PRO A 60 -10.29 -10.96 -3.65
N VAL A 61 -10.93 -12.00 -3.11
CA VAL A 61 -11.69 -12.96 -3.91
C VAL A 61 -13.16 -12.92 -3.54
N THR A 62 -14.02 -12.97 -4.55
CA THR A 62 -15.45 -13.19 -4.41
C THR A 62 -15.79 -14.55 -5.03
N THR A 63 -16.47 -15.43 -4.27
CA THR A 63 -16.87 -16.76 -4.75
C THR A 63 -18.39 -16.83 -4.88
N GLU A 64 -18.89 -17.22 -6.05
CA GLU A 64 -20.31 -17.43 -6.33
C GLU A 64 -20.51 -18.77 -7.06
N GLY A 65 -21.04 -19.77 -6.34
CA GLY A 65 -21.18 -21.13 -6.86
C GLY A 65 -19.83 -21.75 -7.24
N ALA A 66 -19.64 -22.05 -8.53
CA ALA A 66 -18.38 -22.57 -9.07
C ALA A 66 -17.44 -21.47 -9.59
N SER A 67 -17.92 -20.23 -9.69
CA SER A 67 -17.15 -19.09 -10.18
C SER A 67 -16.38 -18.42 -9.05
N VAL A 68 -15.15 -18.03 -9.36
CA VAL A 68 -14.26 -17.31 -8.46
C VAL A 68 -13.76 -16.07 -9.19
N ARG A 69 -14.07 -14.90 -8.64
CA ARG A 69 -13.70 -13.61 -9.20
C ARG A 69 -12.64 -12.94 -8.33
N VAL A 70 -11.56 -12.50 -8.97
CA VAL A 70 -10.51 -11.68 -8.36
C VAL A 70 -10.61 -10.28 -8.93
N ASP A 71 -10.84 -9.29 -8.07
CA ASP A 71 -10.97 -7.88 -8.47
C ASP A 71 -9.71 -7.11 -8.09
N LEU A 72 -9.04 -6.54 -9.10
CA LEU A 72 -8.02 -5.52 -8.93
C LEU A 72 -8.57 -4.18 -9.41
N PRO A 73 -8.00 -3.05 -8.98
CA PRO A 73 -8.38 -1.74 -9.51
C PRO A 73 -8.29 -1.73 -11.04
N GLY A 74 -9.40 -1.39 -11.69
CA GLY A 74 -9.53 -1.34 -13.16
C GLY A 74 -9.60 -2.68 -13.89
N ARG A 75 -9.47 -3.84 -13.22
CA ARG A 75 -9.42 -5.16 -13.87
C ARG A 75 -10.02 -6.28 -13.01
N SER A 76 -10.78 -7.17 -13.63
CA SER A 76 -11.32 -8.37 -12.99
C SER A 76 -10.85 -9.63 -13.69
N PHE A 77 -10.56 -10.66 -12.91
CA PHE A 77 -10.13 -11.97 -13.39
C PHE A 77 -11.11 -13.02 -12.91
N GLU A 78 -11.67 -13.77 -13.86
CA GLU A 78 -12.60 -14.85 -13.56
C GLU A 78 -11.93 -16.21 -13.71
N PHE A 79 -12.20 -17.08 -12.73
CA PHE A 79 -11.70 -18.42 -12.59
C PHE A 79 -12.83 -19.37 -12.16
N LEU A 80 -12.55 -20.66 -12.20
CA LEU A 80 -13.37 -21.68 -11.56
C LEU A 80 -12.75 -22.07 -10.23
N LYS A 81 -13.58 -22.57 -9.31
CA LYS A 81 -13.12 -23.08 -8.01
C LYS A 81 -12.07 -24.19 -8.16
N GLU A 82 -12.15 -25.00 -9.21
CA GLU A 82 -11.18 -26.06 -9.54
C GLU A 82 -9.80 -25.54 -9.96
N ASP A 83 -9.68 -24.27 -10.37
CA ASP A 83 -8.39 -23.66 -10.70
C ASP A 83 -7.56 -23.36 -9.44
N PHE A 84 -8.14 -23.55 -8.26
CA PHE A 84 -7.51 -23.33 -6.96
C PHE A 84 -7.39 -24.64 -6.19
N ARG A 85 -6.19 -24.88 -5.64
CA ARG A 85 -5.98 -25.90 -4.61
C ARG A 85 -6.66 -25.50 -3.30
N ALA A 86 -6.56 -24.23 -2.95
CA ALA A 86 -7.17 -23.68 -1.74
C ALA A 86 -7.45 -22.19 -1.89
N ILE A 87 -8.54 -21.75 -1.26
CA ILE A 87 -8.91 -20.34 -1.10
C ILE A 87 -9.22 -20.19 0.39
N VAL A 88 -8.42 -19.40 1.12
CA VAL A 88 -8.51 -19.31 2.58
C VAL A 88 -8.59 -17.86 3.05
N PRO A 89 -9.22 -17.59 4.21
CA PRO A 89 -9.12 -16.28 4.84
C PRO A 89 -7.66 -15.92 5.08
N GLY A 90 -7.27 -14.71 4.68
CA GLY A 90 -5.95 -14.16 4.95
C GLY A 90 -6.01 -12.94 5.82
N HIS A 91 -4.83 -12.40 6.12
CA HIS A 91 -4.75 -11.09 6.74
C HIS A 91 -5.27 -10.03 5.74
N TRP A 92 -6.38 -9.37 6.08
CA TRP A 92 -6.94 -8.29 5.27
C TRP A 92 -7.46 -7.19 6.21
N PRO A 93 -6.72 -6.08 6.36
CA PRO A 93 -6.99 -5.08 7.38
C PRO A 93 -8.44 -4.58 7.43
N GLU A 94 -9.07 -4.36 6.28
CA GLU A 94 -10.44 -3.84 6.17
C GLU A 94 -11.48 -4.79 6.81
N ARG A 95 -11.18 -6.09 6.90
CA ARG A 95 -12.07 -7.07 7.55
C ARG A 95 -11.91 -7.05 9.06
N GLU A 96 -10.66 -7.00 9.53
CA GLU A 96 -10.36 -6.88 10.94
C GLU A 96 -10.80 -5.52 11.52
N TRP A 97 -10.77 -4.47 10.69
CA TRP A 97 -11.07 -3.10 11.10
C TRP A 97 -12.44 -2.98 11.76
N LYS A 98 -13.50 -3.55 11.17
CA LYS A 98 -14.86 -3.41 11.72
C LYS A 98 -14.99 -3.87 13.17
N ALA A 99 -14.36 -5.00 13.50
CA ALA A 99 -14.38 -5.53 14.86
C ALA A 99 -13.52 -4.65 15.80
N ARG A 100 -12.33 -4.24 15.35
CA ARG A 100 -11.43 -3.36 16.11
C ARG A 100 -12.06 -2.00 16.39
N GLU A 101 -12.69 -1.40 15.39
CA GLU A 101 -13.40 -0.12 15.46
C GLU A 101 -14.53 -0.18 16.49
N ALA A 102 -15.38 -1.22 16.43
CA ALA A 102 -16.46 -1.39 17.39
C ALA A 102 -15.95 -1.46 18.83
N VAL A 103 -14.87 -2.22 19.10
CA VAL A 103 -14.24 -2.29 20.42
C VAL A 103 -13.65 -0.93 20.83
N ALA A 104 -12.91 -0.27 19.94
CA ALA A 104 -12.26 1.01 20.22
C ALA A 104 -13.26 2.12 20.55
N LEU A 105 -14.40 2.17 19.84
CA LEU A 105 -15.44 3.19 20.07
C LEU A 105 -16.09 3.06 21.45
N THR A 106 -16.21 1.84 21.98
CA THR A 106 -16.68 1.61 23.36
C THR A 106 -15.62 1.93 24.42
N GLY A 107 -14.36 2.09 24.01
CA GLY A 107 -13.26 2.54 24.87
C GLY A 107 -13.10 4.06 24.91
N GLY A 108 -12.11 4.51 25.68
CA GLY A 108 -11.69 5.91 25.76
C GLY A 108 -10.64 6.28 24.69
N ALA A 109 -10.01 7.44 24.87
CA ALA A 109 -9.02 7.98 23.94
C ALA A 109 -7.85 7.02 23.65
N GLU A 110 -7.33 6.33 24.67
CA GLU A 110 -6.24 5.34 24.54
C GLU A 110 -6.61 4.21 23.56
N ALA A 111 -7.78 3.59 23.75
CA ALA A 111 -8.23 2.47 22.91
C ALA A 111 -8.44 2.90 21.44
N ARG A 112 -8.96 4.12 21.25
CA ARG A 112 -9.15 4.72 19.93
C ARG A 112 -7.80 5.07 19.29
N SER A 113 -6.88 5.65 20.04
CA SER A 113 -5.51 5.95 19.59
C SER A 113 -4.78 4.67 19.15
N ALA A 114 -4.86 3.60 19.94
CA ALA A 114 -4.26 2.31 19.59
C ALA A 114 -4.88 1.70 18.31
N ALA A 115 -6.20 1.80 18.15
CA ALA A 115 -6.87 1.37 16.92
C ALA A 115 -6.45 2.22 15.71
N ALA A 116 -6.33 3.53 15.88
CA ALA A 116 -5.85 4.42 14.83
C ALA A 116 -4.41 4.09 14.41
N TRP A 117 -3.53 3.84 15.37
CA TRP A 117 -2.15 3.41 15.10
C TRP A 117 -2.12 2.10 14.30
N TRP A 118 -2.92 1.11 14.71
CA TRP A 118 -3.05 -0.14 13.98
C TRP A 118 -3.55 0.08 12.54
N ALA A 119 -4.51 0.97 12.33
CA ALA A 119 -5.01 1.31 11.01
C ALA A 119 -3.92 1.94 10.13
N LEU A 120 -3.12 2.88 10.65
CA LEU A 120 -1.98 3.46 9.93
C LEU A 120 -0.94 2.41 9.52
N GLU A 121 -0.57 1.54 10.46
CA GLU A 121 0.40 0.47 10.20
C GLU A 121 -0.06 -0.50 9.11
N ASN A 122 -1.36 -0.58 8.84
CA ASN A 122 -1.96 -1.49 7.88
C ASN A 122 -2.57 -0.80 6.65
N GLY A 123 -2.22 0.47 6.39
CA GLY A 123 -2.59 1.20 5.17
C GLY A 123 -4.04 1.69 5.13
N LEU A 124 -4.74 1.69 6.28
CA LEU A 124 -6.11 2.19 6.43
C LEU A 124 -6.10 3.65 6.90
N THR A 125 -5.43 4.52 6.15
CA THR A 125 -5.22 5.93 6.52
C THR A 125 -6.54 6.67 6.81
N PRO A 126 -7.60 6.60 5.97
CA PRO A 126 -8.85 7.29 6.26
C PRO A 126 -9.52 6.82 7.56
N GLN A 127 -9.44 5.52 7.86
CA GLN A 127 -9.95 4.95 9.10
C GLN A 127 -9.15 5.44 10.31
N ALA A 128 -7.83 5.51 10.18
CA ALA A 128 -6.97 6.07 11.22
C ALA A 128 -7.29 7.54 11.50
N GLU A 129 -7.48 8.37 10.48
CA GLU A 129 -7.84 9.77 10.64
C GLU A 129 -9.15 9.95 11.41
N SER A 130 -10.18 9.19 11.03
CA SER A 130 -11.47 9.19 11.72
C SER A 130 -11.31 8.81 13.19
N MET A 131 -10.53 7.75 13.46
CA MET A 131 -10.33 7.25 14.80
C MET A 131 -9.45 8.18 15.67
N LEU A 132 -8.47 8.88 15.08
CA LEU A 132 -7.69 9.92 15.76
C LEU A 132 -8.57 11.10 16.20
N LYS A 133 -9.47 11.56 15.32
CA LYS A 133 -10.43 12.62 15.66
C LYS A 133 -11.35 12.17 16.80
N ALA A 134 -11.90 10.95 16.72
CA ALA A 134 -12.72 10.38 17.79
C ALA A 134 -11.94 10.16 19.10
N ALA A 135 -10.65 9.83 19.05
CA ALA A 135 -9.79 9.73 20.21
C ALA A 135 -9.58 11.11 20.87
N HIS A 136 -9.28 12.12 20.06
CA HIS A 136 -9.08 13.50 20.52
C HIS A 136 -10.36 14.13 21.08
N GLU A 137 -11.53 13.82 20.52
CA GLU A 137 -12.82 14.24 21.08
C GLU A 137 -13.07 13.64 22.47
N ALA A 138 -12.62 12.40 22.73
CA ALA A 138 -12.75 11.76 24.04
C ALA A 138 -11.78 12.33 25.09
N ASP A 139 -10.56 12.66 24.67
CA ASP A 139 -9.57 13.35 25.50
C ASP A 139 -8.67 14.24 24.63
N PRO A 140 -8.89 15.56 24.62
CA PRO A 140 -8.10 16.49 23.83
C PRO A 140 -6.63 16.58 24.24
N THR A 141 -6.28 16.13 25.46
CA THR A 141 -4.92 16.21 26.01
C THR A 141 -4.11 14.93 25.78
N HIS A 142 -4.76 13.86 25.31
CA HIS A 142 -4.12 12.58 25.07
C HIS A 142 -3.00 12.69 24.02
N GLN A 143 -1.77 12.34 24.43
CA GLN A 143 -0.62 12.26 23.54
C GLN A 143 -0.35 10.80 23.16
N PRO A 144 0.00 10.51 21.90
CA PRO A 144 0.35 11.46 20.84
C PRO A 144 -0.82 12.01 20.01
N THR A 145 -2.06 11.60 20.31
CA THR A 145 -3.24 11.89 19.49
C THR A 145 -3.45 13.38 19.20
N ALA A 146 -3.29 14.24 20.20
CA ALA A 146 -3.49 15.68 20.02
C ALA A 146 -2.53 16.28 18.98
N ARG A 147 -1.24 15.89 18.98
CA ARG A 147 -0.29 16.30 17.93
C ARG A 147 -0.69 15.80 16.55
N MET A 148 -1.07 14.52 16.48
CA MET A 148 -1.49 13.90 15.22
C MET A 148 -2.72 14.60 14.62
N VAL A 149 -3.72 14.95 15.45
CA VAL A 149 -4.89 15.70 15.01
C VAL A 149 -4.56 17.13 14.59
N ALA A 150 -3.63 17.80 15.27
CA ALA A 150 -3.15 19.12 14.84
C ALA A 150 -2.52 19.06 13.43
N VAL A 151 -1.71 18.04 13.16
CA VAL A 151 -1.15 17.78 11.82
C VAL A 151 -2.24 17.51 10.78
N LEU A 152 -3.27 16.73 11.10
CA LEU A 152 -4.42 16.53 10.20
C LEU A 152 -5.15 17.84 9.91
N ALA A 153 -5.26 18.74 10.88
CA ALA A 153 -5.85 20.06 10.66
C ALA A 153 -4.98 20.90 9.70
N SER A 154 -3.65 20.80 9.78
CA SER A 154 -2.75 21.46 8.83
C SER A 154 -2.87 20.88 7.41
N LEU A 155 -3.01 19.56 7.28
CA LEU A 155 -3.22 18.87 5.99
C LEU A 155 -4.65 18.97 5.45
N ALA A 156 -5.61 19.50 6.21
CA ALA A 156 -6.98 19.65 5.72
C ALA A 156 -7.10 20.70 4.60
N LYS A 157 -6.11 21.59 4.46
CA LYS A 157 -6.08 22.64 3.44
C LYS A 157 -5.32 22.14 2.20
N PRO A 158 -5.97 22.07 1.01
CA PRO A 158 -5.28 21.75 -0.23
C PRO A 158 -4.17 22.76 -0.54
N CYS A 159 -3.05 22.26 -1.05
CA CYS A 159 -1.93 23.08 -1.49
C CYS A 159 -2.19 23.65 -2.91
N PRO A 160 -1.66 24.83 -3.26
CA PRO A 160 -1.57 25.26 -4.65
C PRO A 160 -0.59 24.39 -5.46
N ASP A 161 -0.69 24.39 -6.79
CA ASP A 161 0.32 23.75 -7.65
C ASP A 161 1.68 24.49 -7.51
N PRO A 162 2.81 23.79 -7.64
CA PRO A 162 4.09 24.42 -7.96
C PRO A 162 4.13 24.82 -9.45
N ASP A 163 5.24 25.36 -9.92
CA ASP A 163 5.46 25.52 -11.37
C ASP A 163 5.56 24.14 -12.04
N LEU A 164 4.59 23.84 -12.91
CA LEU A 164 4.48 22.56 -13.62
C LEU A 164 5.13 22.59 -15.00
N GLU A 165 5.53 23.76 -15.50
CA GLU A 165 6.04 23.90 -16.86
C GLU A 165 7.27 23.03 -17.16
N PRO A 166 8.27 22.91 -16.25
CA PRO A 166 9.41 22.02 -16.47
C PRO A 166 9.00 20.55 -16.63
N LEU A 167 8.02 20.10 -15.87
CA LEU A 167 7.57 18.70 -15.89
C LEU A 167 6.68 18.41 -17.11
N LEU A 168 5.84 19.36 -17.53
CA LEU A 168 5.08 19.27 -18.77
C LEU A 168 6.02 19.19 -19.99
N ARG A 169 7.09 19.99 -19.99
CA ARG A 169 8.15 19.91 -21.02
C ARG A 169 8.89 18.57 -20.96
N ALA A 170 9.22 18.08 -19.75
CA ALA A 170 9.92 16.81 -19.57
C ALA A 170 9.13 15.62 -20.12
N LEU A 171 7.82 15.53 -19.82
CA LEU A 171 6.97 14.45 -20.33
C LEU A 171 6.74 14.56 -21.84
N GLY A 172 6.56 15.80 -22.31
CA GLY A 172 6.17 16.08 -23.69
C GLY A 172 4.84 15.39 -24.09
N GLY A 173 4.54 15.44 -25.38
CA GLY A 173 3.39 14.75 -25.97
C GLY A 173 2.03 15.17 -25.39
N ALA A 174 1.01 14.32 -25.62
CA ALA A 174 -0.30 14.47 -25.00
C ALA A 174 -0.20 13.98 -23.54
N SER A 175 -0.01 14.91 -22.62
CA SER A 175 -0.02 14.66 -21.18
C SER A 175 -1.24 15.30 -20.51
N GLU A 176 -1.73 14.65 -19.48
CA GLU A 176 -2.84 15.12 -18.64
C GLU A 176 -2.34 15.39 -17.22
N VAL A 177 -3.12 16.18 -16.47
CA VAL A 177 -2.79 16.56 -15.09
C VAL A 177 -3.94 16.17 -14.17
N VAL A 178 -3.66 15.31 -13.20
CA VAL A 178 -4.58 14.97 -12.11
C VAL A 178 -4.06 15.55 -10.79
N ARG A 179 -4.98 16.01 -9.94
CA ARG A 179 -4.67 16.72 -8.70
C ARG A 179 -5.40 16.08 -7.52
N GLY A 180 -4.65 15.81 -6.45
CA GLY A 180 -5.17 15.60 -5.12
C GLY A 180 -5.05 16.87 -4.25
N PRO A 181 -5.36 16.80 -2.96
CA PRO A 181 -5.15 17.90 -2.03
C PRO A 181 -3.67 18.36 -1.93
N HIS A 182 -2.71 17.44 -1.91
CA HIS A 182 -1.28 17.70 -1.73
C HIS A 182 -0.40 17.13 -2.83
N VAL A 183 -0.93 16.34 -3.76
CA VAL A 183 -0.18 15.70 -4.85
C VAL A 183 -0.69 16.19 -6.20
N VAL A 184 0.22 16.45 -7.12
CA VAL A 184 -0.10 16.71 -8.53
C VAL A 184 0.70 15.78 -9.41
N LEU A 185 0.02 15.11 -10.34
CA LEU A 185 0.63 14.14 -11.24
C LEU A 185 0.38 14.56 -12.68
N ILE A 186 1.46 14.66 -13.44
CA ILE A 186 1.45 14.81 -14.90
C ILE A 186 1.71 13.42 -15.48
N HIS A 187 0.82 12.94 -16.35
CA HIS A 187 0.85 11.55 -16.83
C HIS A 187 0.43 11.42 -18.29
N GLN A 188 0.71 10.24 -18.85
CA GLN A 188 0.28 9.79 -20.18
C GLN A 188 -0.63 8.55 -20.10
N HIS A 189 -1.14 8.26 -18.90
CA HIS A 189 -1.94 7.08 -18.56
C HIS A 189 -3.44 7.38 -18.57
N THR A 190 -4.24 6.33 -18.39
CA THR A 190 -5.70 6.48 -18.20
C THR A 190 -6.03 7.29 -16.96
N ALA A 191 -7.17 7.98 -16.96
CA ALA A 191 -7.64 8.77 -15.83
C ALA A 191 -7.80 7.92 -14.56
N GLU A 192 -8.23 6.66 -14.69
CA GLU A 192 -8.40 5.73 -13.57
C GLU A 192 -7.05 5.35 -12.94
N GLU A 193 -6.03 5.01 -13.73
CA GLU A 193 -4.69 4.69 -13.23
C GLU A 193 -4.03 5.91 -12.57
N ALA A 194 -4.24 7.10 -13.13
CA ALA A 194 -3.70 8.34 -12.61
C ALA A 194 -4.36 8.75 -11.27
N ALA A 195 -5.70 8.67 -11.20
CA ALA A 195 -6.45 8.93 -9.97
C ALA A 195 -6.06 7.95 -8.85
N GLU A 196 -5.93 6.66 -9.17
CA GLU A 196 -5.46 5.66 -8.22
C GLU A 196 -4.06 5.99 -7.67
N ARG A 197 -3.13 6.39 -8.53
CA ARG A 197 -1.78 6.75 -8.10
C ARG A 197 -1.80 7.97 -7.18
N VAL A 198 -2.58 9.00 -7.50
CA VAL A 198 -2.75 10.18 -6.63
C VAL A 198 -3.35 9.77 -5.28
N ASP A 199 -4.42 8.98 -5.27
CA ASP A 199 -5.06 8.50 -4.03
C ASP A 199 -4.09 7.73 -3.12
N LEU A 200 -3.24 6.90 -3.72
CA LEU A 200 -2.18 6.20 -2.98
C LEU A 200 -1.17 7.18 -2.38
N LEU A 201 -0.70 8.14 -3.17
CA LEU A 201 0.31 9.10 -2.72
C LEU A 201 -0.23 10.03 -1.63
N GLU A 202 -1.50 10.44 -1.67
CA GLU A 202 -2.13 11.21 -0.60
C GLU A 202 -2.17 10.42 0.73
N ARG A 203 -2.39 9.10 0.68
CA ARG A 203 -2.31 8.23 1.87
C ARG A 203 -0.89 8.11 2.38
N VAL A 204 0.10 8.04 1.49
CA VAL A 204 1.52 8.05 1.86
C VAL A 204 1.90 9.36 2.53
N VAL A 205 1.51 10.51 1.96
CA VAL A 205 1.73 11.85 2.54
C VAL A 205 1.15 11.92 3.95
N THR A 206 -0.13 11.61 4.09
CA THR A 206 -0.82 11.68 5.39
C THR A 206 -0.17 10.75 6.41
N THR A 207 0.12 9.51 6.03
CA THR A 207 0.74 8.53 6.94
C THR A 207 2.15 8.94 7.33
N TYR A 208 2.94 9.49 6.41
CA TYR A 208 4.27 10.02 6.69
C TYR A 208 4.21 11.06 7.83
N TYR A 209 3.39 12.10 7.68
CA TYR A 209 3.28 13.14 8.72
C TYR A 209 2.76 12.59 10.05
N LEU A 210 1.78 11.69 10.02
CA LEU A 210 1.23 11.08 11.24
C LEU A 210 2.25 10.21 11.98
N LEU A 211 3.10 9.46 11.28
CA LEU A 211 4.14 8.63 11.90
C LEU A 211 5.15 9.48 12.67
N PHE A 212 5.57 10.62 12.11
CA PHE A 212 6.52 11.52 12.79
C PHE A 212 5.86 12.29 13.92
N ALA A 213 4.62 12.78 13.73
CA ALA A 213 3.85 13.45 14.78
C ALA A 213 3.61 12.53 16.00
N ALA A 214 3.41 11.23 15.75
CA ALA A 214 3.27 10.24 16.80
C ALA A 214 4.52 10.15 17.69
N GLN A 215 5.69 10.42 17.12
CA GLN A 215 6.99 10.36 17.78
C GLN A 215 7.52 11.74 18.23
N ASP A 216 6.65 12.76 18.30
CA ASP A 216 7.01 14.12 18.71
C ASP A 216 8.01 14.83 17.77
N ILE A 217 8.11 14.35 16.52
CA ILE A 217 8.89 15.00 15.48
C ILE A 217 7.96 15.93 14.69
N ASP A 218 8.14 17.24 14.89
CA ASP A 218 7.44 18.26 14.12
C ASP A 218 8.05 18.41 12.72
N LEU A 219 7.17 18.48 11.72
CA LEU A 219 7.49 18.52 10.31
C LEU A 219 6.72 19.64 9.63
N ALA A 220 7.40 20.39 8.76
CA ALA A 220 6.75 21.41 7.96
C ALA A 220 5.85 20.76 6.90
N VAL A 221 4.55 21.08 6.88
CA VAL A 221 3.65 20.63 5.81
C VAL A 221 4.00 21.29 4.47
N PRO A 222 3.66 20.66 3.32
CA PRO A 222 4.04 21.19 2.01
C PRO A 222 3.35 22.52 1.71
N ALA A 223 4.12 23.51 1.22
CA ALA A 223 3.55 24.79 0.79
C ALA A 223 2.88 24.72 -0.59
N HIS A 224 3.30 23.77 -1.41
CA HIS A 224 2.76 23.46 -2.74
C HIS A 224 2.50 21.96 -2.85
N ARG A 225 1.68 21.57 -3.84
CA ARG A 225 1.51 20.16 -4.16
C ARG A 225 2.86 19.53 -4.51
N LEU A 226 3.08 18.33 -4.00
CA LEU A 226 4.20 17.45 -4.32
C LEU A 226 4.00 16.96 -5.77
N ALA A 227 4.86 17.44 -6.66
CA ALA A 227 4.71 17.17 -8.09
C ALA A 227 5.38 15.87 -8.52
N SER A 228 4.73 15.15 -9.42
CA SER A 228 5.28 13.96 -10.07
C SER A 228 4.98 13.94 -11.57
N ALA A 229 5.91 13.38 -12.34
CA ALA A 229 5.85 13.15 -13.77
C ALA A 229 5.95 11.63 -14.05
N TYR A 230 4.98 11.07 -14.76
CA TYR A 230 4.88 9.64 -15.02
C TYR A 230 4.85 9.32 -16.52
N PHE A 231 6.01 8.91 -17.03
CA PHE A 231 6.22 8.56 -18.43
C PHE A 231 5.55 7.23 -18.76
N LEU A 232 4.84 7.16 -19.89
CA LEU A 232 4.28 5.90 -20.36
C LEU A 232 5.37 4.93 -20.85
N GLU A 233 6.43 5.45 -21.46
CA GLU A 233 7.48 4.66 -22.08
C GLU A 233 8.85 4.90 -21.44
N HIS A 234 9.53 3.83 -21.05
CA HIS A 234 10.87 3.85 -20.48
C HIS A 234 11.89 4.51 -21.42
N LYS A 235 11.72 4.34 -22.74
CA LYS A 235 12.61 4.97 -23.73
C LYS A 235 12.58 6.50 -23.64
N ASP A 236 11.42 7.09 -23.37
CA ASP A 236 11.24 8.55 -23.33
C ASP A 236 11.83 9.10 -22.02
N TYR A 237 11.68 8.36 -20.92
CA TYR A 237 12.38 8.64 -19.66
C TYR A 237 13.91 8.59 -19.82
N LEU A 238 14.46 7.58 -20.52
CA LEU A 238 15.90 7.48 -20.76
C LEU A 238 16.42 8.61 -21.64
N GLU A 239 15.64 9.03 -22.64
CA GLU A 239 15.98 10.16 -23.50
C GLU A 239 15.98 11.48 -22.74
N TYR A 240 15.02 11.66 -21.83
CA TYR A 240 14.99 12.77 -20.90
C TYR A 240 16.26 12.79 -20.02
N LEU A 241 16.60 11.67 -19.37
CA LEU A 241 17.82 11.60 -18.54
C LEU A 241 19.10 11.93 -19.33
N ARG A 242 19.21 11.47 -20.57
CA ARG A 242 20.35 11.75 -21.44
C ARG A 242 20.43 13.24 -21.81
N THR A 243 19.29 13.88 -22.03
CA THR A 243 19.21 15.30 -22.42
C THR A 243 19.57 16.21 -21.24
N GLU A 244 19.18 15.82 -20.03
CA GLU A 244 19.45 16.58 -18.80
C GLU A 244 20.79 16.22 -18.12
N HIS A 245 21.60 15.33 -18.72
CA HIS A 245 22.86 14.84 -18.16
C HIS A 245 22.72 14.15 -16.78
N LEU A 246 21.68 13.33 -16.66
CA LEU A 246 21.26 12.63 -15.43
C LEU A 246 21.44 11.11 -15.53
N GLU A 247 22.47 10.64 -16.25
CA GLU A 247 22.70 9.22 -16.55
C GLU A 247 22.93 8.34 -15.31
N ALA A 248 23.28 8.94 -14.16
CA ALA A 248 23.37 8.24 -12.88
C ALA A 248 22.05 7.53 -12.49
N PHE A 249 20.91 8.07 -12.91
CA PHE A 249 19.57 7.53 -12.62
C PHE A 249 19.06 6.54 -13.69
N ARG A 250 19.88 6.20 -14.69
CA ARG A 250 19.49 5.24 -15.75
C ARG A 250 19.11 3.85 -15.21
N SER A 251 19.65 3.47 -14.07
CA SER A 251 19.38 2.17 -13.43
C SER A 251 18.13 2.15 -12.55
N THR A 252 17.55 3.32 -12.26
CA THR A 252 16.39 3.45 -11.38
C THR A 252 15.08 3.42 -12.17
N ARG A 253 13.98 3.08 -11.51
CA ARG A 253 12.62 3.11 -12.11
C ARG A 253 11.95 4.47 -12.01
N GLY A 254 12.41 5.26 -11.05
CA GLY A 254 12.14 6.66 -10.89
C GLY A 254 13.22 7.26 -10.01
N TYR A 255 13.15 8.57 -9.81
CA TYR A 255 13.98 9.28 -8.85
C TYR A 255 13.29 10.57 -8.44
N TYR A 256 13.57 11.01 -7.22
CA TYR A 256 13.33 12.38 -6.80
C TYR A 256 14.39 13.33 -7.38
N HIS A 257 13.95 14.38 -8.08
CA HIS A 257 14.78 15.44 -8.63
C HIS A 257 14.82 16.65 -7.68
N PRO A 258 15.96 16.95 -7.02
CA PRO A 258 16.02 18.02 -6.00
C PRO A 258 15.73 19.42 -6.55
N THR A 259 16.29 19.78 -7.71
CA THR A 259 16.10 21.10 -8.32
C THR A 259 14.66 21.35 -8.76
N LEU A 260 14.02 20.37 -9.39
CA LEU A 260 12.61 20.46 -9.78
C LEU A 260 11.66 20.28 -8.59
N ASN A 261 12.18 19.80 -7.45
CA ASN A 261 11.42 19.30 -6.32
C ASN A 261 10.25 18.41 -6.76
N ALA A 262 10.55 17.41 -7.58
CA ALA A 262 9.55 16.55 -8.22
C ALA A 262 10.04 15.12 -8.42
N VAL A 263 9.11 14.17 -8.46
CA VAL A 263 9.39 12.77 -8.75
C VAL A 263 9.19 12.48 -10.23
N LEU A 264 10.20 11.91 -10.89
CA LEU A 264 10.09 11.43 -12.27
C LEU A 264 10.21 9.91 -12.30
N ALA A 265 9.26 9.24 -12.93
CA ALA A 265 9.24 7.78 -13.04
C ALA A 265 8.62 7.34 -14.37
N TYR A 266 8.84 6.08 -14.76
CA TYR A 266 8.21 5.49 -15.95
C TYR A 266 7.42 4.24 -15.62
N ASP A 267 6.52 3.87 -16.52
CA ASP A 267 5.69 2.68 -16.40
C ASP A 267 6.50 1.39 -16.58
N ALA A 268 6.55 0.54 -15.57
CA ALA A 268 7.38 -0.65 -15.64
C ALA A 268 6.94 -1.64 -16.74
N ARG A 269 5.71 -1.57 -17.27
CA ARG A 269 5.25 -2.35 -18.44
C ARG A 269 6.10 -2.11 -19.68
N SER A 270 6.65 -0.92 -19.82
CA SER A 270 7.49 -0.53 -20.95
C SER A 270 8.96 -0.96 -20.81
N SER A 271 9.34 -1.57 -19.68
CA SER A 271 10.73 -1.88 -19.33
C SER A 271 11.08 -3.37 -19.42
N GLY A 272 12.36 -3.64 -19.73
CA GLY A 272 12.93 -4.94 -20.13
C GLY A 272 12.23 -6.19 -19.59
N ALA A 273 12.39 -6.49 -18.29
CA ALA A 273 11.94 -7.76 -17.71
C ALA A 273 10.42 -7.96 -17.74
N LEU A 274 9.64 -6.92 -17.42
CA LEU A 274 8.18 -7.01 -17.45
C LEU A 274 7.66 -7.06 -18.88
N LYS A 275 8.19 -6.22 -19.78
CA LYS A 275 7.84 -6.26 -21.21
C LYS A 275 8.06 -7.65 -21.80
N GLN A 276 9.22 -8.24 -21.55
CA GLN A 276 9.56 -9.61 -21.98
C GLN A 276 8.66 -10.68 -21.37
N SER A 277 8.10 -10.44 -20.18
CA SER A 277 7.15 -11.35 -19.53
C SER A 277 5.74 -11.23 -20.10
N TRP A 278 5.32 -10.03 -20.52
CA TRP A 278 3.99 -9.75 -21.08
C TRP A 278 3.83 -10.15 -22.55
N GLU A 279 4.86 -9.96 -23.37
CA GLU A 279 4.81 -10.24 -24.82
C GLU A 279 4.38 -11.69 -25.16
N PRO A 280 4.92 -12.74 -24.51
CA PRO A 280 4.48 -14.11 -24.74
C PRO A 280 3.03 -14.36 -24.34
N LEU A 281 2.54 -13.73 -23.27
CA LEU A 281 1.14 -13.86 -22.84
C LEU A 281 0.20 -13.19 -23.85
N ALA A 282 0.55 -12.01 -24.34
CA ALA A 282 -0.21 -11.32 -25.37
C ALA A 282 -0.24 -12.12 -26.69
N ALA A 283 0.88 -12.73 -27.09
CA ALA A 283 0.93 -13.63 -28.24
C ALA A 283 0.03 -14.86 -28.04
N ARG A 284 0.09 -15.50 -26.86
CA ARG A 284 -0.77 -16.65 -26.54
C ARG A 284 -2.25 -16.25 -26.56
N GLN A 285 -2.61 -15.08 -26.04
CA GLN A 285 -3.98 -14.59 -26.05
C GLN A 285 -4.54 -14.48 -27.47
N ARG A 286 -3.75 -13.93 -28.41
CA ARG A 286 -4.13 -13.85 -29.83
C ARG A 286 -4.30 -15.24 -30.45
N GLU A 287 -3.39 -16.17 -30.16
CA GLU A 287 -3.50 -17.56 -30.65
C GLU A 287 -4.79 -18.24 -30.15
N LEU A 288 -5.11 -18.10 -28.86
CA LEU A 288 -6.34 -18.68 -28.28
C LEU A 288 -7.61 -18.05 -28.87
N ALA A 289 -7.61 -16.73 -29.12
CA ALA A 289 -8.73 -16.04 -29.76
C ALA A 289 -9.00 -16.54 -31.19
N ILE A 290 -7.94 -16.78 -31.96
CA ILE A 290 -8.04 -17.37 -33.30
C ILE A 290 -8.64 -18.77 -33.21
N TRP A 291 -8.11 -19.63 -32.34
CA TRP A 291 -8.59 -21.01 -32.20
C TRP A 291 -10.04 -21.09 -31.70
N LYS A 292 -10.48 -20.19 -30.82
CA LYS A 292 -11.88 -20.08 -30.42
C LYS A 292 -12.79 -19.76 -31.59
N THR A 293 -12.43 -18.74 -32.36
CA THR A 293 -13.19 -18.33 -33.55
C THR A 293 -13.28 -19.48 -34.57
N THR A 294 -12.18 -20.21 -34.76
CA THR A 294 -12.16 -21.41 -35.60
C THR A 294 -13.12 -22.48 -35.07
N LEU A 295 -13.06 -22.77 -33.77
CA LEU A 295 -13.90 -23.78 -33.11
C LEU A 295 -15.40 -23.48 -33.22
N GLU A 296 -15.80 -22.21 -33.20
CA GLU A 296 -17.19 -21.77 -33.36
C GLU A 296 -17.73 -22.07 -34.77
N ARG A 297 -16.89 -21.92 -35.80
CA ARG A 297 -17.26 -22.06 -37.22
C ARG A 297 -17.29 -23.50 -37.72
N LEU A 298 -16.85 -24.47 -36.93
CA LEU A 298 -16.68 -25.86 -37.36
C LEU A 298 -17.91 -26.75 -37.09
N PRO A 299 -18.21 -27.73 -37.96
CA PRO A 299 -19.23 -28.75 -37.72
C PRO A 299 -18.93 -29.62 -36.48
N ASN A 300 -19.98 -30.15 -35.84
CA ASN A 300 -19.88 -30.89 -34.56
C ASN A 300 -19.18 -32.25 -34.65
N ASP A 301 -19.13 -32.85 -35.82
CA ASP A 301 -18.71 -34.24 -36.08
C ASP A 301 -17.22 -34.39 -36.43
N ARG A 302 -16.49 -33.30 -36.65
CA ARG A 302 -15.09 -33.35 -37.08
C ARG A 302 -14.09 -33.30 -35.93
N ARG A 303 -13.01 -34.07 -36.09
CA ARG A 303 -11.80 -33.97 -35.26
C ARG A 303 -10.91 -32.82 -35.75
N LEU A 304 -10.22 -32.20 -34.81
CA LEU A 304 -9.47 -30.96 -34.98
C LEU A 304 -8.02 -31.16 -34.57
N VAL A 305 -7.10 -30.66 -35.39
CA VAL A 305 -5.68 -30.59 -35.05
C VAL A 305 -5.39 -29.19 -34.54
N ILE A 306 -5.24 -29.03 -33.24
CA ILE A 306 -4.83 -27.77 -32.62
C ILE A 306 -3.31 -27.75 -32.54
N GLN A 307 -2.72 -26.70 -33.10
CA GLN A 307 -1.30 -26.41 -33.01
C GLN A 307 -1.12 -25.04 -32.36
N LEU A 308 -0.47 -25.03 -31.20
CA LEU A 308 -0.11 -23.82 -30.46
C LEU A 308 1.40 -23.66 -30.51
N ARG A 309 1.89 -22.42 -30.49
CA ARG A 309 3.34 -22.19 -30.54
C ARG A 309 4.01 -22.81 -29.31
N GLY A 310 5.07 -23.58 -29.51
CA GLY A 310 5.81 -24.23 -28.42
C GLY A 310 5.13 -25.45 -27.79
N GLU A 311 4.02 -25.93 -28.36
CA GLU A 311 3.35 -27.16 -27.93
C GLU A 311 3.30 -28.19 -29.07
N PHE A 312 3.11 -29.46 -28.74
CA PHE A 312 2.86 -30.49 -29.75
C PHE A 312 1.46 -30.35 -30.35
N SER A 313 1.30 -30.72 -31.62
CA SER A 313 -0.02 -30.80 -32.25
C SER A 313 -0.89 -31.81 -31.49
N ARG A 314 -2.17 -31.46 -31.31
CA ARG A 314 -3.13 -32.33 -30.63
C ARG A 314 -4.36 -32.53 -31.48
N THR A 315 -4.72 -33.79 -31.73
CA THR A 315 -5.93 -34.15 -32.47
C THR A 315 -7.07 -34.52 -31.51
N MET A 316 -8.15 -33.76 -31.52
CA MET A 316 -9.23 -33.90 -30.53
C MET A 316 -10.63 -33.62 -31.11
N SER A 317 -11.69 -34.05 -30.41
CA SER A 317 -13.06 -33.70 -30.78
C SER A 317 -13.38 -32.24 -30.47
N ARG A 318 -14.47 -31.69 -31.04
CA ARG A 318 -14.92 -30.32 -30.74
C ARG A 318 -15.10 -30.06 -29.24
N GLY A 319 -15.72 -31.00 -28.52
CA GLY A 319 -15.93 -30.89 -27.07
C GLY A 319 -14.63 -30.92 -26.27
N GLN A 320 -13.67 -31.75 -26.68
CA GLN A 320 -12.33 -31.80 -26.07
C GLN A 320 -11.54 -30.52 -26.36
N ALA A 321 -11.61 -30.00 -27.60
CA ALA A 321 -11.01 -28.72 -27.99
C ALA A 321 -11.55 -27.55 -27.18
N ARG A 322 -12.87 -27.49 -26.98
CA ARG A 322 -13.48 -26.46 -26.15
C ARG A 322 -12.90 -26.47 -24.73
N LYS A 323 -12.95 -27.62 -24.05
CA LYS A 323 -12.42 -27.76 -22.68
C LYS A 323 -10.92 -27.45 -22.60
N TYR A 324 -10.14 -27.88 -23.60
CA TYR A 324 -8.71 -27.62 -23.66
C TYR A 324 -8.40 -26.12 -23.76
N LEU A 325 -9.04 -25.42 -24.71
CA LEU A 325 -8.85 -23.98 -24.91
C LEU A 325 -9.33 -23.18 -23.69
N GLU A 326 -10.47 -23.53 -23.10
CA GLU A 326 -10.97 -22.90 -21.87
C GLU A 326 -9.98 -23.05 -20.71
N GLY A 327 -9.36 -24.23 -20.55
CA GLY A 327 -8.32 -24.46 -19.55
C GLY A 327 -7.06 -23.62 -19.80
N LEU A 328 -6.61 -23.52 -21.05
CA LEU A 328 -5.47 -22.67 -21.42
C LEU A 328 -5.74 -21.19 -21.18
N GLU A 329 -6.96 -20.72 -21.40
CA GLU A 329 -7.35 -19.35 -21.10
C GLU A 329 -7.42 -19.06 -19.61
N ARG A 330 -7.85 -20.02 -18.79
CA ARG A 330 -7.81 -19.88 -17.33
C ARG A 330 -6.36 -19.85 -16.83
N ASP A 331 -5.48 -20.68 -17.40
CA ASP A 331 -4.04 -20.62 -17.09
C ASP A 331 -3.40 -19.30 -17.54
N LEU A 332 -3.77 -18.80 -18.73
CA LEU A 332 -3.32 -17.51 -19.23
C LEU A 332 -3.78 -16.38 -18.30
N ARG A 333 -5.06 -16.36 -17.91
CA ARG A 333 -5.60 -15.39 -16.94
C ARG A 333 -4.86 -15.42 -15.61
N ARG A 334 -4.52 -16.61 -15.10
CA ARG A 334 -3.71 -16.77 -13.88
C ARG A 334 -2.35 -16.09 -14.04
N ARG A 335 -1.64 -16.35 -15.14
CA ARG A 335 -0.32 -15.73 -15.38
C ARG A 335 -0.41 -14.21 -15.55
N GLN A 336 -1.45 -13.73 -16.22
CA GLN A 336 -1.72 -12.29 -16.37
C GLN A 336 -2.02 -11.63 -15.02
N LEU A 337 -2.79 -12.28 -14.15
CA LEU A 337 -3.05 -11.81 -12.80
C LEU A 337 -1.75 -11.68 -11.98
N LEU A 338 -0.89 -12.70 -12.00
CA LEU A 338 0.38 -12.68 -11.26
C LEU A 338 1.30 -11.57 -11.75
N LEU A 339 1.47 -11.41 -13.08
CA LEU A 339 2.26 -10.31 -13.64
C LEU A 339 1.64 -8.94 -13.36
N GLU A 340 0.32 -8.83 -13.30
CA GLU A 340 -0.35 -7.59 -12.92
C GLU A 340 -0.06 -7.23 -11.45
N LEU A 341 -0.07 -8.21 -10.54
CA LEU A 341 0.30 -7.99 -9.14
C LEU A 341 1.77 -7.56 -9.00
N ASP A 342 2.69 -8.21 -9.71
CA ASP A 342 4.11 -7.85 -9.71
C ASP A 342 4.31 -6.43 -10.24
N ARG A 343 3.70 -6.11 -11.38
CA ARG A 343 3.73 -4.77 -11.97
C ARG A 343 3.23 -3.72 -10.98
N ARG A 344 2.06 -3.92 -10.39
CA ARG A 344 1.46 -2.97 -9.44
C ARG A 344 2.34 -2.79 -8.21
N SER A 345 2.94 -3.87 -7.71
CA SER A 345 3.85 -3.80 -6.57
C SER A 345 5.10 -2.98 -6.89
N ILE A 346 5.64 -3.13 -8.10
CA ILE A 346 6.78 -2.35 -8.58
C ILE A 346 6.41 -0.88 -8.80
N ASP A 347 5.37 -0.59 -9.58
CA ASP A 347 5.02 0.77 -10.00
C ASP A 347 4.59 1.63 -8.80
N LEU A 348 3.62 1.12 -8.02
CA LEU A 348 3.08 1.85 -6.88
C LEU A 348 4.08 1.89 -5.72
N GLY A 349 4.87 0.83 -5.52
CA GLY A 349 5.95 0.82 -4.54
C GLY A 349 7.02 1.86 -4.86
N THR A 350 7.46 1.93 -6.12
CA THR A 350 8.40 2.97 -6.60
C THR A 350 7.80 4.36 -6.42
N ALA A 351 6.52 4.57 -6.76
CA ALA A 351 5.86 5.85 -6.58
C ALA A 351 5.88 6.30 -5.10
N ALA A 352 5.56 5.39 -4.17
CA ALA A 352 5.60 5.66 -2.74
C ALA A 352 7.03 5.93 -2.24
N HIS A 353 8.01 5.15 -2.71
CA HIS A 353 9.43 5.32 -2.37
C HIS A 353 9.92 6.74 -2.72
N GLU A 354 9.76 7.13 -3.99
CA GLU A 354 10.26 8.42 -4.46
C GLU A 354 9.50 9.60 -3.84
N MET A 355 8.21 9.42 -3.53
CA MET A 355 7.42 10.41 -2.79
C MET A 355 7.98 10.63 -1.38
N VAL A 356 8.48 9.59 -0.71
CA VAL A 356 9.12 9.74 0.60
C VAL A 356 10.39 10.57 0.49
N HIS A 357 11.22 10.40 -0.54
CA HIS A 357 12.39 11.26 -0.77
C HIS A 357 11.99 12.73 -0.92
N GLN A 358 10.93 13.00 -1.71
CA GLN A 358 10.40 14.36 -1.88
C GLN A 358 9.85 14.94 -0.56
N LEU A 359 9.15 14.12 0.23
CA LEU A 359 8.64 14.48 1.56
C LEU A 359 9.78 14.78 2.53
N VAL A 360 10.83 13.97 2.57
CA VAL A 360 12.02 14.22 3.42
C VAL A 360 12.62 15.59 3.10
N ALA A 361 12.78 15.90 1.81
CA ALA A 361 13.30 17.19 1.36
C ALA A 361 12.37 18.37 1.67
N SER A 362 11.05 18.19 1.50
CA SER A 362 10.06 19.26 1.65
C SER A 362 9.64 19.50 3.11
N SER A 363 9.75 18.50 3.98
CA SER A 363 9.23 18.55 5.36
C SER A 363 10.23 19.06 6.40
N ARG A 364 11.46 19.37 5.97
CA ARG A 364 12.62 19.66 6.84
C ARG A 364 12.97 18.52 7.80
N LEU A 365 12.57 17.28 7.50
CA LEU A 365 13.03 16.12 8.27
C LEU A 365 14.55 16.00 8.21
N ALA A 366 15.15 16.27 7.05
CA ALA A 366 16.59 16.43 6.88
C ALA A 366 16.89 17.89 6.53
N PRO A 367 17.04 18.80 7.53
CA PRO A 367 17.33 20.22 7.28
C PRO A 367 18.56 20.44 6.40
N HIS A 368 19.49 19.49 6.46
CA HIS A 368 20.63 19.37 5.58
C HIS A 368 20.65 17.95 5.02
N HIS A 369 20.38 17.82 3.72
CA HIS A 369 20.21 16.52 3.08
C HIS A 369 21.43 15.58 3.28
N ASP A 370 22.64 16.13 3.22
CA ASP A 370 23.91 15.39 3.39
C ASP A 370 24.18 14.93 4.84
N ASP A 371 23.40 15.44 5.80
CA ASP A 371 23.52 15.03 7.20
C ASP A 371 22.86 13.67 7.45
N PHE A 372 21.96 13.25 6.56
CA PHE A 372 21.31 11.95 6.59
C PHE A 372 22.06 10.99 5.67
N PRO A 373 22.55 9.84 6.17
CA PRO A 373 23.28 8.88 5.35
C PRO A 373 22.34 8.20 4.33
N LEU A 374 22.90 7.78 3.19
CA LEU A 374 22.13 7.19 2.09
C LEU A 374 21.36 5.93 2.53
N TRP A 375 21.94 5.07 3.36
CA TRP A 375 21.23 3.89 3.86
C TRP A 375 19.94 4.27 4.62
N LEU A 376 19.93 5.42 5.30
CA LEU A 376 18.79 5.89 6.08
C LEU A 376 17.71 6.46 5.15
N HIS A 377 18.08 7.28 4.17
CA HIS A 377 17.16 7.78 3.14
C HIS A 377 16.46 6.62 2.41
N GLU A 378 17.24 5.67 1.90
CA GLU A 378 16.70 4.52 1.17
C GLU A 378 15.91 3.57 2.07
N GLY A 379 16.39 3.35 3.30
CA GLY A 379 15.73 2.49 4.27
C GLY A 379 14.39 3.05 4.72
N PHE A 380 14.28 4.38 4.87
CA PHE A 380 13.02 5.07 5.16
C PHE A 380 12.03 4.98 4.01
N ALA A 381 12.45 5.34 2.80
CA ALA A 381 11.60 5.28 1.62
C ALA A 381 11.08 3.86 1.38
N ALA A 382 11.93 2.85 1.55
CA ALA A 382 11.56 1.45 1.43
C ALA A 382 10.51 0.96 2.47
N GLN A 383 10.29 1.68 3.58
CA GLN A 383 9.21 1.31 4.52
C GLN A 383 7.81 1.51 3.90
N PHE A 384 7.69 2.38 2.91
CA PHE A 384 6.41 2.76 2.28
C PHE A 384 6.13 2.01 0.97
N GLU A 385 7.01 1.13 0.52
CA GLU A 385 6.89 0.41 -0.76
C GLU A 385 5.87 -0.74 -0.76
N VAL A 386 5.28 -1.09 0.38
CA VAL A 386 4.53 -2.36 0.52
C VAL A 386 3.17 -2.30 -0.17
N ILE A 387 3.01 -3.09 -1.24
CA ILE A 387 1.77 -3.26 -1.99
C ILE A 387 1.27 -4.71 -1.86
N ARG A 388 0.00 -4.91 -1.51
CA ARG A 388 -0.63 -6.24 -1.36
C ARG A 388 -2.01 -6.27 -1.97
N GLY A 389 -2.32 -7.28 -2.77
CA GLY A 389 -3.60 -7.35 -3.49
C GLY A 389 -3.85 -6.12 -4.36
N GLY A 390 -2.79 -5.51 -4.89
CA GLY A 390 -2.85 -4.31 -5.72
C GLY A 390 -3.08 -3.00 -4.98
N ARG A 391 -3.06 -2.95 -3.65
CA ARG A 391 -3.18 -1.70 -2.87
C ARG A 391 -2.00 -1.48 -1.93
N TRP A 392 -1.78 -0.23 -1.55
CA TRP A 392 -0.82 0.11 -0.50
C TRP A 392 -1.22 -0.50 0.84
N ALA A 393 -0.27 -1.12 1.54
CA ALA A 393 -0.52 -1.96 2.71
C ALA A 393 0.06 -1.40 4.01
N GLY A 394 0.43 -0.10 4.01
CA GLY A 394 1.02 0.57 5.17
C GLY A 394 2.48 0.20 5.40
N VAL A 395 2.97 0.54 6.60
CA VAL A 395 4.40 0.45 6.98
C VAL A 395 4.68 -0.56 8.09
N GLY A 396 3.64 -1.27 8.55
CA GLY A 396 3.67 -2.01 9.82
C GLY A 396 4.21 -3.44 9.73
N ARG A 397 4.31 -4.00 8.53
CA ARG A 397 4.63 -5.42 8.30
C ARG A 397 5.84 -5.59 7.41
N ALA A 398 6.44 -6.77 7.47
CA ALA A 398 7.61 -7.12 6.66
C ALA A 398 7.32 -6.93 5.16
N HIS A 399 8.31 -6.49 4.40
CA HIS A 399 8.15 -6.13 3.01
C HIS A 399 8.23 -7.35 2.10
N ASP A 400 7.24 -7.51 1.21
CA ASP A 400 7.08 -8.73 0.40
C ASP A 400 8.18 -8.92 -0.67
N LEU A 401 8.80 -7.84 -1.18
CA LEU A 401 10.00 -7.89 -2.04
C LEU A 401 11.33 -7.85 -1.27
N ARG A 402 11.50 -6.93 -0.30
CA ARG A 402 12.79 -6.73 0.38
C ARG A 402 13.17 -7.86 1.33
N LEU A 403 12.21 -8.55 1.97
CA LEU A 403 12.52 -9.67 2.85
C LEU A 403 13.07 -10.89 2.08
N PRO A 404 12.47 -11.32 0.95
CA PRO A 404 13.12 -12.31 0.07
C PRO A 404 14.50 -11.89 -0.40
N ASP A 405 14.68 -10.62 -0.82
CA ASP A 405 15.99 -10.12 -1.24
C ASP A 405 17.02 -10.21 -0.10
N TRP A 406 16.65 -9.81 1.11
CA TRP A 406 17.48 -9.94 2.33
C TRP A 406 17.93 -11.39 2.59
N ARG A 407 17.01 -12.35 2.44
CA ARG A 407 17.29 -13.78 2.63
C ARG A 407 18.18 -14.36 1.52
N ALA A 408 18.19 -13.73 0.34
CA ALA A 408 19.00 -14.15 -0.79
C ALA A 408 20.43 -13.57 -0.78
N ILE A 409 20.76 -12.65 0.14
CA ILE A 409 22.09 -12.04 0.24
C ILE A 409 23.11 -13.08 0.71
N PRO A 410 24.12 -13.47 -0.11
CA PRO A 410 25.08 -14.50 0.28
C PRO A 410 25.97 -14.07 1.44
N ARG A 411 26.35 -12.77 1.46
CA ARG A 411 27.14 -12.16 2.52
C ARG A 411 26.66 -10.73 2.76
N ARG A 412 26.08 -10.50 3.93
CA ARG A 412 25.58 -9.19 4.36
C ARG A 412 26.74 -8.24 4.65
N THR A 413 26.56 -6.97 4.31
CA THR A 413 27.44 -5.88 4.74
C THR A 413 27.35 -5.76 6.26
N SER A 414 28.48 -5.69 6.96
CA SER A 414 28.48 -5.51 8.40
C SER A 414 27.94 -4.13 8.77
N LEU A 415 27.27 -4.02 9.93
CA LEU A 415 26.65 -2.79 10.42
C LEU A 415 27.61 -1.59 10.42
N PRO A 416 28.89 -1.67 10.87
CA PRO A 416 29.82 -0.54 10.81
C PRO A 416 30.05 0.00 9.39
N LEU A 417 30.12 -0.89 8.40
CA LEU A 417 30.31 -0.51 7.00
C LEU A 417 29.01 0.03 6.39
N LEU A 418 27.86 -0.56 6.77
CA LEU A 418 26.55 -0.12 6.30
C LEU A 418 26.24 1.31 6.76
N ILE A 419 26.50 1.64 8.03
CA ILE A 419 26.25 3.00 8.55
C ILE A 419 27.18 4.06 7.95
N GLU A 420 28.27 3.64 7.30
CA GLU A 420 29.19 4.47 6.52
C GLU A 420 28.85 4.47 5.02
N ASP A 421 27.62 4.05 4.66
CA ASP A 421 27.08 3.99 3.30
C ASP A 421 27.85 3.06 2.35
N GLN A 422 28.49 2.02 2.87
CA GLN A 422 29.11 1.02 1.98
C GLN A 422 28.04 0.28 1.17
N GLY A 423 28.18 0.36 -0.15
CA GLY A 423 27.23 -0.22 -1.11
C GLY A 423 26.20 0.78 -1.67
N PHE A 424 26.32 2.07 -1.32
CA PHE A 424 25.47 3.16 -1.83
C PHE A 424 26.26 4.15 -2.71
N GLY A 425 25.55 5.03 -3.41
CA GLY A 425 26.13 6.09 -4.26
C GLY A 425 26.51 5.67 -5.68
N ARG A 426 26.12 4.47 -6.12
CA ARG A 426 26.36 3.95 -7.48
C ARG A 426 25.05 3.50 -8.17
N GLY A 427 23.98 4.25 -7.94
CA GLY A 427 22.63 3.88 -8.36
C GLY A 427 22.02 2.75 -7.53
N TYR A 428 20.93 2.17 -8.05
CA TYR A 428 20.18 1.14 -7.35
C TYR A 428 21.00 -0.16 -7.19
N GLN A 429 21.07 -0.66 -5.95
CA GLN A 429 21.73 -1.92 -5.62
C GLN A 429 20.79 -2.75 -4.74
N ARG A 430 20.23 -3.83 -5.29
CA ARG A 430 19.20 -4.66 -4.64
C ARG A 430 19.57 -5.05 -3.21
N ASP A 431 20.76 -5.63 -3.02
CA ASP A 431 21.19 -6.15 -1.73
C ASP A 431 21.45 -5.02 -0.71
N SER A 432 21.98 -3.87 -1.13
CA SER A 432 22.14 -2.70 -0.26
C SER A 432 20.79 -2.15 0.21
N TYR A 433 19.82 -2.03 -0.70
CA TYR A 433 18.48 -1.51 -0.38
C TYR A 433 17.71 -2.48 0.53
N ALA A 434 17.85 -3.79 0.31
CA ALA A 434 17.26 -4.79 1.22
C ALA A 434 17.84 -4.67 2.64
N GLN A 435 19.15 -4.43 2.79
CA GLN A 435 19.78 -4.22 4.10
C GLN A 435 19.37 -2.90 4.74
N ALA A 436 19.28 -1.81 3.97
CA ALA A 436 18.78 -0.51 4.46
C ALA A 436 17.34 -0.62 4.97
N TRP A 437 16.44 -1.21 4.17
CA TRP A 437 15.06 -1.49 4.58
C TRP A 437 15.03 -2.31 5.88
N ALA A 438 15.79 -3.41 5.93
CA ALA A 438 15.83 -4.33 7.06
C ALA A 438 16.32 -3.64 8.34
N LEU A 439 17.36 -2.80 8.25
CA LEU A 439 17.90 -2.05 9.38
C LEU A 439 16.86 -1.05 9.90
N VAL A 440 16.31 -0.19 9.04
CA VAL A 440 15.30 0.80 9.46
C VAL A 440 14.06 0.11 10.05
N PHE A 441 13.62 -1.01 9.46
CA PHE A 441 12.48 -1.77 9.97
C PHE A 441 12.75 -2.32 11.38
N PHE A 442 13.92 -2.91 11.62
CA PHE A 442 14.34 -3.37 12.94
C PHE A 442 14.46 -2.23 13.95
N LEU A 443 15.13 -1.13 13.59
CA LEU A 443 15.31 0.01 14.49
C LEU A 443 13.97 0.62 14.91
N ARG A 444 13.02 0.76 13.98
CA ARG A 444 11.67 1.26 14.29
C ARG A 444 10.87 0.33 15.19
N LYS A 445 11.01 -0.99 15.03
CA LYS A 445 10.19 -1.99 15.75
C LYS A 445 10.79 -2.37 17.11
N GLU A 446 12.10 -2.55 17.17
CA GLU A 446 12.80 -3.12 18.33
C GLU A 446 13.63 -2.10 19.11
N ARG A 447 13.98 -0.95 18.51
CA ARG A 447 14.81 0.10 19.14
C ARG A 447 14.24 1.52 18.90
N PRO A 448 12.92 1.76 19.05
CA PRO A 448 12.29 3.01 18.61
C PRO A 448 12.84 4.25 19.32
N GLN A 449 13.14 4.17 20.63
CA GLN A 449 13.65 5.31 21.38
C GLN A 449 15.07 5.70 20.94
N GLN A 450 15.96 4.73 20.78
CA GLN A 450 17.32 4.98 20.27
C GLN A 450 17.28 5.49 18.82
N PHE A 451 16.35 4.96 18.01
CA PHE A 451 16.17 5.44 16.66
C PHE A 451 15.74 6.90 16.62
N LEU A 452 14.84 7.31 17.52
CA LEU A 452 14.47 8.72 17.66
C LEU A 452 15.64 9.60 18.10
N THR A 453 16.38 9.18 19.11
CA THR A 453 17.61 9.88 19.52
C THR A 453 18.59 10.04 18.35
N PHE A 454 18.75 9.00 17.53
CA PHE A 454 19.59 9.09 16.33
C PHE A 454 19.08 10.13 15.33
N LEU A 455 17.77 10.16 15.04
CA LEU A 455 17.20 11.17 14.15
C LEU A 455 17.35 12.59 14.68
N ASP A 456 17.19 12.80 15.99
CA ASP A 456 17.37 14.12 16.61
C ASP A 456 18.82 14.60 16.48
N LEU A 457 19.79 13.72 16.71
CA LEU A 457 21.21 14.03 16.53
C LEU A 457 21.56 14.39 15.07
N LEU A 458 20.87 13.80 14.09
CA LEU A 458 21.04 14.16 12.68
C LEU A 458 20.34 15.47 12.30
N ARG A 459 19.19 15.77 12.92
CA ARG A 459 18.38 16.98 12.66
C ARG A 459 19.00 18.23 13.26
N ALA A 460 19.66 18.11 14.41
CA ALA A 460 20.30 19.20 15.13
C ALA A 460 21.77 18.85 15.43
N PRO A 461 22.64 18.74 14.40
CA PRO A 461 24.02 18.37 14.59
C PRO A 461 24.77 19.46 15.37
N ASP A 462 25.71 19.06 16.23
CA ASP A 462 26.66 19.99 16.83
C ASP A 462 27.55 20.57 15.73
N THR A 463 27.45 21.88 15.52
CA THR A 463 28.16 22.60 14.45
C THR A 463 29.62 22.91 14.79
N THR A 464 30.06 22.55 16.00
CA THR A 464 31.46 22.70 16.44
C THR A 464 32.37 21.55 16.02
N GLU A 465 31.79 20.40 15.62
CA GLU A 465 32.54 19.25 15.12
C GLU A 465 32.61 19.21 13.58
N ALA A 466 33.52 18.37 13.07
CA ALA A 466 34.00 18.20 11.69
C ALA A 466 33.00 18.47 10.54
N PRO A 467 33.49 18.75 9.30
CA PRO A 467 32.64 18.97 8.12
C PRO A 467 31.56 17.89 7.97
N ARG A 468 30.39 18.27 7.44
CA ARG A 468 29.28 17.35 7.11
C ARG A 468 29.84 16.13 6.39
N SER A 469 29.84 14.98 7.06
CA SER A 469 30.51 13.78 6.57
C SER A 469 29.86 12.53 7.14
N LYS A 470 30.06 11.41 6.42
CA LYS A 470 29.64 10.07 6.84
C LYS A 470 30.15 9.68 8.23
N GLN A 471 31.29 10.24 8.64
CA GLN A 471 31.85 10.00 9.96
C GLN A 471 30.96 10.58 11.07
N ARG A 472 30.34 11.75 10.83
CA ARG A 472 29.45 12.38 11.81
C ARG A 472 28.14 11.61 11.97
N SER A 473 27.52 11.16 10.88
CA SER A 473 26.31 10.32 10.97
C SER A 473 26.60 8.98 11.63
N ALA A 474 27.74 8.36 11.34
CA ALA A 474 28.17 7.14 12.03
C ALA A 474 28.52 7.37 13.52
N ALA A 475 29.02 8.56 13.89
CA ALA A 475 29.23 8.94 15.29
C ALA A 475 27.90 9.12 16.02
N ALA A 476 26.94 9.84 15.43
CA ALA A 476 25.58 9.99 15.96
C ALA A 476 24.90 8.63 16.16
N PHE A 477 25.10 7.69 15.22
CA PHE A 477 24.59 6.33 15.36
C PHE A 477 25.19 5.64 16.60
N ARG A 478 26.52 5.68 16.76
CA ARG A 478 27.19 5.09 17.94
C ARG A 478 26.79 5.78 19.24
N GLN A 479 26.50 7.07 19.22
CA GLN A 479 25.99 7.80 20.39
C GLN A 479 24.59 7.32 20.79
N ALA A 480 23.70 7.10 19.81
CA ALA A 480 22.32 6.68 20.07
C ALA A 480 22.20 5.20 20.44
N PHE A 481 23.01 4.34 19.81
CA PHE A 481 22.89 2.87 19.93
C PHE A 481 23.99 2.21 20.77
N GLY A 482 25.01 2.97 21.17
CA GLY A 482 26.19 2.47 21.88
C GLY A 482 27.34 2.05 20.96
N ALA A 483 28.51 1.85 21.57
CA ALA A 483 29.73 1.50 20.83
C ALA A 483 29.80 0.04 20.38
N ASN A 484 29.09 -0.88 21.05
CA ASN A 484 29.07 -2.30 20.68
C ASN A 484 28.08 -2.57 19.54
N LEU A 485 28.54 -2.38 18.30
CA LEU A 485 27.73 -2.62 17.10
C LEU A 485 27.57 -4.11 16.75
N GLU A 486 28.37 -5.02 17.34
CA GLU A 486 28.31 -6.46 17.03
C GLU A 486 27.06 -7.12 17.62
N ASP A 487 26.72 -6.78 18.87
CA ASP A 487 25.50 -7.28 19.51
C ASP A 487 24.25 -6.76 18.77
N LEU A 488 24.24 -5.46 18.44
CA LEU A 488 23.14 -4.85 17.70
C LEU A 488 22.97 -5.48 16.31
N GLN A 489 24.08 -5.75 15.61
CA GLN A 489 24.05 -6.45 14.33
C GLN A 489 23.48 -7.86 14.47
N THR A 490 23.87 -8.60 15.52
CA THR A 490 23.39 -9.96 15.76
C THR A 490 21.89 -9.97 16.04
N ASP A 491 21.41 -9.06 16.89
CA ASP A 491 19.99 -8.89 17.18
C ASP A 491 19.19 -8.51 15.94
N TRP A 492 19.70 -7.53 15.18
CA TRP A 492 19.11 -7.08 13.93
C TRP A 492 18.93 -8.25 12.94
N GLN A 493 20.00 -8.99 12.68
CA GLN A 493 19.95 -10.10 11.72
C GLN A 493 19.01 -11.21 12.20
N ARG A 494 19.08 -11.57 13.48
CA ARG A 494 18.18 -12.58 14.08
C ARG A 494 16.72 -12.17 13.96
N TYR A 495 16.40 -10.91 14.26
CA TYR A 495 15.05 -10.39 14.15
C TYR A 495 14.54 -10.49 12.71
N VAL A 496 15.29 -9.98 11.74
CA VAL A 496 14.85 -9.98 10.33
C VAL A 496 14.74 -11.39 9.77
N ASP A 497 15.65 -12.29 10.14
CA ASP A 497 15.60 -13.71 9.73
C ASP A 497 14.39 -14.45 10.32
N SER A 498 13.84 -13.98 11.45
CA SER A 498 12.64 -14.53 12.07
C SER A 498 11.33 -14.02 11.46
N LEU A 499 11.37 -12.91 10.72
CA LEU A 499 10.18 -12.30 10.13
C LEU A 499 9.52 -13.23 9.11
N LYS A 500 8.21 -13.10 9.01
CA LYS A 500 7.39 -13.75 7.99
C LYS A 500 6.57 -12.71 7.25
N THR A 501 6.36 -12.91 5.95
CA THR A 501 5.33 -12.15 5.24
C THR A 501 3.94 -12.60 5.70
N PRO A 502 2.87 -11.80 5.53
CA PRO A 502 1.51 -12.23 5.88
C PRO A 502 1.09 -13.52 5.16
N LEU A 503 1.58 -13.73 3.94
CA LEU A 503 1.38 -14.95 3.18
C LEU A 503 2.08 -16.15 3.84
N GLU A 504 3.28 -15.96 4.39
CA GLU A 504 4.00 -17.01 5.14
C GLU A 504 3.37 -17.30 6.51
N GLU A 505 2.88 -16.28 7.22
CA GLU A 505 2.19 -16.43 8.52
C GLU A 505 0.91 -17.27 8.41
N SER A 506 0.21 -17.13 7.29
CA SER A 506 -1.09 -17.75 7.03
C SER A 506 -1.00 -19.15 6.40
N ARG A 507 0.19 -19.60 6.01
CA ARG A 507 0.41 -20.98 5.53
C ARG A 507 0.10 -21.98 6.65
N LYS A 508 -1.00 -22.71 6.51
CA LYS A 508 -1.31 -23.85 7.39
C LYS A 508 -0.36 -25.03 7.11
N PRO A 509 0.11 -25.77 8.12
CA PRO A 509 0.83 -27.03 7.91
C PRO A 509 -0.05 -28.00 7.10
N GLY A 510 0.46 -28.53 5.99
CA GLY A 510 -0.24 -29.51 5.14
C GLY A 510 -0.81 -28.97 3.82
N VAL A 511 -0.74 -27.65 3.56
CA VAL A 511 -1.04 -27.06 2.25
C VAL A 511 0.28 -26.96 1.46
N ARG A 512 0.87 -28.10 1.07
CA ARG A 512 2.06 -28.16 0.21
C ARG A 512 1.73 -28.55 -1.22
#